data_AF-A0A1W1WGF1-F1
#
_entry.id   AF-A0A1W1WGF1-F1
#
_cell.length_a   1.000
_cell.length_b   1.000
_cell.length_c   1.000
_cell.angle_alpha   90.00
_cell.angle_beta   90.00
_cell.angle_gamma   90.00
#
_symmetry.space_group_name_H-M   'P 1'
#
loop_
_entity.id
_entity.type
_entity.pdbx_description
1 polymer ?
#
loop_
_entity_poly.entity_id
_entity_poly.type
_entity_poly.pdbx_seq_one_letter_code
_entity_poly.pdbx_strand_id
1 'polypeptide(L)'
;MNITQKITALAFAALMVGIGSYMLTTRDLVIKAQQVSQEQAGRVLFANLCATCHGPGGDGSGGAPNLSDGRVLQKYPTSQALGTFIQQRMPASAPGTLNPDETRDLVLYIQRLNRGPS
;
A
#
# COMPACT_ATOMS: atom_id res chain seq x y z
N MET A 1 -18.46 -4.42 47.99
CA MET A 1 -17.42 -3.54 47.39
C MET A 1 -17.55 -2.15 47.99
N ASN A 2 -16.48 -1.61 48.58
CA ASN A 2 -16.50 -0.29 49.23
C ASN A 2 -16.34 0.86 48.23
N ILE A 3 -16.62 2.10 48.65
CA ILE A 3 -16.59 3.29 47.78
C ILE A 3 -15.21 3.47 47.13
N THR A 4 -14.14 3.24 47.88
CA THR A 4 -12.76 3.29 47.39
C THR A 4 -12.55 2.32 46.22
N GLN A 5 -12.98 1.07 46.34
CA GLN A 5 -12.86 0.07 45.28
C GLN A 5 -13.62 0.47 44.00
N LYS A 6 -14.79 1.11 44.13
CA LYS A 6 -15.55 1.62 42.97
C LYS A 6 -14.81 2.76 42.26
N ILE A 7 -14.26 3.71 43.02
CA ILE A 7 -13.50 4.85 42.46
C ILE A 7 -12.24 4.35 41.77
N THR A 8 -11.49 3.45 42.40
CA THR A 8 -10.30 2.87 41.82
C THR A 8 -10.62 2.11 40.53
N ALA A 9 -11.68 1.29 40.53
CA ALA A 9 -12.12 0.57 39.33
C ALA A 9 -12.51 1.52 38.17
N LEU A 10 -13.19 2.63 38.46
CA LEU A 10 -13.55 3.64 37.47
C LEU A 10 -12.33 4.37 36.91
N ALA A 11 -11.37 4.73 37.77
CA ALA A 11 -10.12 5.38 37.34
C ALA A 11 -9.29 4.46 36.42
N PHE A 12 -9.19 3.18 36.75
CA PHE A 12 -8.53 2.19 35.89
C PHE A 12 -9.26 2.00 34.55
N ALA A 13 -10.60 1.93 34.57
CA ALA A 13 -11.38 1.82 33.34
C ALA A 13 -11.18 3.04 32.42
N ALA A 14 -11.21 4.25 32.98
CA ALA A 14 -10.97 5.48 32.23
C ALA A 14 -9.55 5.54 31.62
N LEU A 15 -8.54 5.13 32.40
CA LEU A 15 -7.16 5.06 31.91
C LEU A 15 -7.00 4.06 30.76
N MET A 16 -7.59 2.86 30.88
CA MET A 16 -7.52 1.84 29.84
C MET A 16 -8.20 2.28 28.54
N VAL A 17 -9.33 2.98 28.64
CA VAL A 17 -9.98 3.59 27.46
C VAL A 17 -9.07 4.65 26.84
N GLY A 18 -8.48 5.54 27.65
CA GLY A 18 -7.55 6.56 27.17
C GLY A 18 -6.31 5.98 26.47
N ILE A 19 -5.69 4.96 27.04
CA ILE A 19 -4.56 4.25 26.43
C ILE A 19 -5.01 3.57 25.14
N GLY A 20 -6.15 2.88 25.14
CA GLY A 20 -6.68 2.20 23.96
C GLY A 20 -6.91 3.15 22.78
N SER A 21 -7.54 4.30 23.02
CA SER A 21 -7.74 5.32 21.99
C SER A 21 -6.41 5.88 21.47
N TYR A 22 -5.46 6.18 22.35
CA TYR A 22 -4.13 6.65 21.95
C TYR A 22 -3.37 5.62 21.10
N MET A 23 -3.44 4.34 21.47
CA MET A 23 -2.82 3.26 20.69
C MET A 23 -3.45 3.13 19.30
N LEU A 24 -4.77 3.25 19.17
CA LEU A 24 -5.42 3.21 17.85
C LEU A 24 -4.96 4.39 16.97
N THR A 25 -4.95 5.61 17.52
CA THR A 25 -4.50 6.80 16.78
C THR A 25 -3.05 6.69 16.32
N THR A 26 -2.15 6.24 17.19
CA THR A 26 -0.73 6.07 16.83
C THR A 26 -0.53 5.01 15.75
N ARG A 27 -1.31 3.92 15.77
CA ARG A 27 -1.29 2.91 14.70
C ARG A 27 -1.70 3.47 13.36
N ASP A 28 -2.76 4.27 13.29
CA ASP A 28 -3.22 4.88 12.04
C ASP A 28 -2.16 5.82 11.43
N LEU A 29 -1.47 6.59 12.27
CA LEU A 29 -0.37 7.45 11.84
C LEU A 29 0.80 6.65 11.27
N VAL A 30 1.18 5.56 11.93
CA VAL A 30 2.26 4.67 11.46
C VAL A 30 1.87 3.99 10.14
N ILE A 31 0.64 3.49 10.01
CA ILE A 31 0.15 2.88 8.77
C ILE A 31 0.19 3.89 7.62
N LYS A 32 -0.30 5.11 7.84
CA LYS A 32 -0.29 6.16 6.82
C LYS A 32 1.13 6.55 6.41
N ALA A 33 2.03 6.71 7.38
CA ALA A 33 3.44 7.01 7.11
C ALA A 33 4.10 5.88 6.29
N GLN A 34 3.80 4.63 6.63
CA GLN A 34 4.29 3.46 5.90
C GLN A 34 3.74 3.39 4.47
N GLN A 35 2.47 3.71 4.25
CA GLN A 35 1.91 3.73 2.89
C GLN A 35 2.60 4.78 2.01
N VAL A 36 2.85 5.98 2.56
CA VAL A 36 3.56 7.04 1.83
C VAL A 36 4.98 6.61 1.47
N SER A 37 5.70 5.97 2.38
CA SER A 37 7.06 5.48 2.09
C SER A 37 7.06 4.38 1.03
N GLN A 38 6.09 3.45 1.08
CA GLN A 38 5.94 2.37 0.11
C GLN A 38 5.53 2.88 -1.28
N GLU A 39 4.63 3.85 -1.38
CA GLU A 39 4.28 4.48 -2.67
C GLU A 39 5.50 5.16 -3.31
N GLN A 40 6.34 5.82 -2.50
CA GLN A 40 7.57 6.45 -2.98
C GLN A 40 8.61 5.41 -3.43
N ALA A 41 8.78 4.31 -2.69
CA ALA A 41 9.64 3.20 -3.10
C ALA A 41 9.14 2.57 -4.41
N GLY A 42 7.84 2.32 -4.49
CA GLY A 42 7.18 1.79 -5.69
C GLY A 42 7.34 2.72 -6.90
N ARG A 43 7.29 4.04 -6.70
CA ARG A 43 7.55 5.02 -7.77
C ARG A 43 8.96 4.90 -8.34
N VAL A 44 9.96 4.75 -7.48
CA VAL A 44 11.37 4.61 -7.89
C VAL A 44 11.57 3.29 -8.64
N LEU A 45 11.05 2.18 -8.09
CA LEU A 45 11.10 0.87 -8.75
C LEU A 45 10.41 0.91 -10.12
N PHE A 46 9.24 1.52 -10.19
CA PHE A 46 8.48 1.66 -11.43
C PHE A 46 9.26 2.44 -12.49
N ALA A 47 9.86 3.57 -12.11
CA ALA A 47 10.68 4.37 -13.02
C ALA A 47 11.85 3.56 -13.60
N ASN A 48 12.47 2.71 -12.79
CA ASN A 48 13.64 1.92 -13.19
C ASN A 48 13.28 0.67 -14.01
N LEU A 49 12.16 0.00 -13.68
CA LEU A 49 11.86 -1.34 -14.18
C LEU A 49 10.67 -1.42 -15.13
N CYS A 50 9.73 -0.46 -15.05
CA CYS A 50 8.42 -0.57 -15.69
C CYS A 50 8.17 0.56 -16.71
N ALA A 51 8.62 1.77 -16.40
CA ALA A 51 8.30 2.99 -17.15
C ALA A 51 8.80 2.96 -18.60
N THR A 52 9.87 2.22 -18.89
CA THR A 52 10.37 2.05 -20.27
C THR A 52 9.33 1.47 -21.21
N CYS A 53 8.46 0.58 -20.71
CA CYS A 53 7.39 -0.02 -21.50
C CYS A 53 6.03 0.63 -21.18
N HIS A 54 5.72 0.81 -19.89
CA HIS A 54 4.41 1.29 -19.46
C HIS A 54 4.28 2.83 -19.41
N GLY A 55 5.31 3.56 -19.82
CA GLY A 55 5.35 5.03 -19.77
C GLY A 55 5.60 5.57 -18.36
N PRO A 56 6.17 6.78 -18.22
CA PRO A 56 6.48 7.37 -16.92
C PRO A 56 5.23 7.66 -16.07
N GLY A 57 4.08 7.89 -16.72
CA GLY A 57 2.79 8.07 -16.07
C GLY A 57 1.96 6.78 -15.94
N GLY A 58 2.49 5.64 -16.40
CA GLY A 58 1.69 4.42 -16.57
C GLY A 58 0.69 4.51 -17.74
N ASP A 59 0.89 5.45 -18.65
CA ASP A 59 0.01 5.73 -19.79
C ASP A 59 0.08 4.67 -20.90
N GLY A 60 1.08 3.78 -20.84
CA GLY A 60 1.34 2.73 -21.81
C GLY A 60 2.14 3.25 -23.01
N SER A 61 3.03 2.42 -23.55
CA SER A 61 3.75 2.70 -24.79
C SER A 61 4.17 1.40 -25.49
N GLY A 62 4.41 1.44 -26.80
CA GLY A 62 5.02 0.32 -27.53
C GLY A 62 4.29 -1.03 -27.43
N GLY A 63 2.97 -1.04 -27.18
CA GLY A 63 2.15 -2.24 -27.00
C GLY A 63 1.96 -2.70 -25.55
N ALA A 64 2.63 -2.07 -24.58
CA ALA A 64 2.35 -2.29 -23.17
C ALA A 64 1.02 -1.64 -22.76
N PRO A 65 0.22 -2.27 -21.87
CA PRO A 65 -1.05 -1.73 -21.44
C PRO A 65 -0.85 -0.44 -20.61
N ASN A 66 -1.80 0.47 -20.76
CA ASN A 66 -2.01 1.57 -19.83
C ASN A 66 -2.40 1.02 -18.45
N LEU A 67 -1.68 1.47 -17.42
CA LEU A 67 -1.82 1.08 -16.03
C LEU A 67 -2.56 2.13 -15.20
N SER A 68 -2.88 3.30 -15.74
CA SER A 68 -3.50 4.43 -15.04
C SER A 68 -5.00 4.62 -15.34
N ASP A 69 -5.59 3.83 -16.24
CA ASP A 69 -6.99 3.97 -16.68
C ASP A 69 -7.98 2.95 -16.08
N GLY A 70 -7.59 2.28 -15.00
CA GLY A 70 -8.43 1.39 -14.22
C GLY A 70 -8.58 -0.02 -14.76
N ARG A 71 -8.28 -0.28 -16.06
CA ARG A 71 -8.51 -1.60 -16.66
C ARG A 71 -7.70 -2.72 -15.99
N VAL A 72 -6.46 -2.41 -15.59
CA VAL A 72 -5.61 -3.37 -14.88
C VAL A 72 -6.18 -3.72 -13.51
N LEU A 73 -6.72 -2.73 -12.77
CA LEU A 73 -7.33 -2.97 -11.48
C LEU A 73 -8.68 -3.71 -11.59
N GLN A 74 -9.42 -3.51 -12.68
CA GLN A 74 -10.61 -4.32 -12.96
C GLN A 74 -10.25 -5.78 -13.23
N LYS A 75 -9.16 -6.03 -13.97
CA LYS A 75 -8.67 -7.38 -14.27
C LYS A 75 -8.06 -8.08 -13.05
N TYR A 76 -7.38 -7.33 -12.19
CA TYR A 76 -6.75 -7.81 -10.97
C TYR A 76 -7.30 -7.04 -9.76
N PRO A 77 -8.49 -7.40 -9.27
CA PRO A 77 -9.26 -6.59 -8.31
C PRO A 77 -8.66 -6.52 -6.90
N THR A 78 -7.69 -7.37 -6.58
CA THR A 78 -7.04 -7.37 -5.27
C THR A 78 -5.55 -7.11 -5.41
N SER A 79 -4.96 -6.48 -4.39
CA SER A 79 -3.49 -6.27 -4.32
C SER A 79 -2.73 -7.59 -4.45
N GLN A 80 -3.29 -8.69 -3.94
CA GLN A 80 -2.67 -10.00 -4.03
C GLN A 80 -2.73 -10.59 -5.45
N ALA A 81 -3.85 -10.45 -6.15
CA ALA A 81 -3.97 -10.90 -7.54
C ALA A 81 -2.99 -10.14 -8.44
N LEU A 82 -2.93 -8.80 -8.30
CA LEU A 82 -1.99 -7.97 -9.06
C LEU A 82 -0.54 -8.28 -8.67
N GLY A 83 -0.24 -8.40 -7.37
CA GLY A 83 1.09 -8.74 -6.88
C GLY A 83 1.56 -10.10 -7.38
N THR A 84 0.69 -11.11 -7.39
CA THR A 84 1.03 -12.44 -7.92
C THR A 84 1.37 -12.37 -9.41
N PHE A 85 0.60 -11.61 -10.19
CA PHE A 85 0.89 -11.40 -11.60
C PHE A 85 2.24 -10.69 -11.80
N ILE A 86 2.48 -9.60 -11.07
CA ILE A 86 3.74 -8.85 -11.13
C ILE A 86 4.91 -9.78 -10.79
N GLN A 87 4.84 -10.49 -9.67
CA GLN A 87 5.87 -11.41 -9.22
C GLN A 87 6.20 -12.50 -10.26
N GLN A 88 5.19 -13.03 -10.96
CA GLN A 88 5.37 -14.15 -11.88
C GLN A 88 5.72 -13.74 -13.31
N ARG A 89 5.33 -12.54 -13.73
CA ARG A 89 5.35 -12.13 -15.15
C ARG A 89 6.10 -10.84 -15.40
N MET A 90 6.45 -10.10 -14.35
CA MET A 90 7.14 -8.81 -14.44
C MET A 90 8.43 -8.80 -13.60
N PRO A 91 9.41 -7.96 -13.99
CA PRO A 91 9.48 -7.27 -15.29
C PRO A 91 9.56 -8.28 -16.44
N ALA A 92 9.03 -7.94 -17.62
CA ALA A 92 9.00 -8.86 -18.75
C ALA A 92 10.39 -9.35 -19.18
N SER A 93 11.43 -8.55 -18.91
CA SER A 93 12.83 -8.88 -19.13
C SER A 93 13.42 -9.89 -18.13
N ALA A 94 12.85 -9.98 -16.93
CA ALA A 94 13.33 -10.86 -15.87
C ALA A 94 12.20 -11.25 -14.89
N PRO A 95 11.23 -12.09 -15.29
CA PRO A 95 10.15 -12.49 -14.39
C PRO A 95 10.67 -13.26 -13.17
N GLY A 96 10.06 -13.03 -12.01
CA GLY A 96 10.42 -13.74 -10.77
C GLY A 96 11.57 -13.13 -9.97
N THR A 97 12.20 -12.05 -10.43
CA THR A 97 13.34 -11.43 -9.72
C THR A 97 12.95 -10.45 -8.63
N LEU A 98 11.73 -9.91 -8.67
CA LEU A 98 11.23 -9.00 -7.64
C LEU A 98 11.08 -9.76 -6.32
N ASN A 99 11.38 -9.14 -5.18
CA ASN A 99 11.06 -9.72 -3.89
C ASN A 99 9.62 -9.32 -3.45
N PRO A 100 9.07 -9.93 -2.38
CA PRO A 100 7.70 -9.63 -1.94
C PRO A 100 7.45 -8.17 -1.54
N ASP A 101 8.45 -7.48 -0.99
CA ASP A 101 8.31 -6.08 -0.58
C ASP A 101 8.31 -5.16 -1.81
N GLU A 102 9.21 -5.39 -2.78
CA GLU A 102 9.24 -4.66 -4.06
C GLU A 102 7.93 -4.84 -4.85
N THR A 103 7.42 -6.07 -4.90
CA THR A 103 6.13 -6.36 -5.54
C THR A 103 5.00 -5.61 -4.85
N ARG A 104 4.98 -5.57 -3.51
CA ARG A 104 3.95 -4.82 -2.76
C ARG A 104 4.04 -3.32 -3.04
N ASP A 105 5.23 -2.76 -3.07
CA ASP A 105 5.45 -1.33 -3.31
C ASP A 105 5.05 -0.94 -4.75
N LEU A 106 5.35 -1.79 -5.74
CA LEU A 106 4.87 -1.63 -7.12
C LEU A 106 3.34 -1.69 -7.23
N VAL A 107 2.70 -2.62 -6.51
CA VAL A 107 1.22 -2.71 -6.46
C VAL A 107 0.62 -1.41 -5.91
N LEU A 108 1.16 -0.89 -4.80
CA LEU A 108 0.69 0.35 -4.20
C LEU A 108 0.87 1.53 -5.16
N TYR A 109 2.01 1.60 -5.85
CA TYR A 109 2.25 2.65 -6.83
C TYR A 109 1.31 2.54 -8.05
N ILE A 110 1.04 1.34 -8.57
CA ILE A 110 0.06 1.16 -9.67
C ILE A 110 -1.33 1.59 -9.21
N GLN A 111 -1.74 1.24 -7.99
CA GLN A 111 -3.00 1.74 -7.41
C GLN A 111 -3.02 3.27 -7.32
N ARG A 112 -1.89 3.89 -6.97
CA ARG A 112 -1.74 5.35 -6.91
C ARG A 112 -1.93 6.01 -8.27
N LEU A 113 -1.41 5.43 -9.35
CA LEU A 113 -1.59 5.93 -10.74
C LEU A 113 -3.07 6.02 -11.15
N ASN A 114 -3.92 5.14 -10.62
CA ASN A 114 -5.35 5.10 -10.92
C ASN A 114 -6.20 6.07 -10.08
N ARG A 115 -5.58 6.79 -9.12
CA ARG A 115 -6.27 7.80 -8.30
C ARG A 115 -6.13 9.23 -8.87
N GLY A 116 -5.45 9.41 -10.01
CA GLY A 116 -5.14 10.73 -10.59
C GLY A 116 -3.94 11.43 -9.95
N PRO A 117 -3.43 12.54 -10.50
CA PRO A 117 -2.31 13.29 -9.92
C PRO A 117 -2.66 13.81 -8.51
N SER A 118 -1.69 13.78 -7.58
CA SER A 118 -1.77 14.47 -6.28
C SER A 118 -1.50 15.94 -6.46
#